data_AF-A0A5D1ZZA7-F1
#
_entry.id   AF-A0A5D1ZZA7-F1
#
_cell.length_a   1.000
_cell.length_b   1.000
_cell.length_c   1.000
_cell.angle_alpha   90.00
_cell.angle_beta   90.00
_cell.angle_gamma   90.00
#
_symmetry.space_group_name_H-M   'P 1'
#
loop_
_entity.id
_entity.type
_entity.pdbx_description
1 polymer ?
#
loop_
_entity_poly.entity_id
_entity_poly.type
_entity_poly.pdbx_seq_one_letter_code
_entity_poly.pdbx_strand_id
1 'polypeptide(L)'
;MAELFSKKGDDKTLDNFIPKFESDFLEYAELISHKLCPYEKSYHYIVLLKAVMRLSLTSLKAANVKDIASSITTILARSIKYFFFL
;
A
#
# COMPACT_ATOMS: atom_id res chain seq x y z
N MET A 1 11.99 15.49 17.09
CA MET A 1 10.84 15.13 17.96
C MET A 1 10.01 14.07 17.27
N ALA A 2 10.41 12.79 17.38
CA ALA A 2 9.62 11.64 16.95
C ALA A 2 9.98 10.47 17.87
N GLU A 3 9.96 10.73 19.18
CA GLU A 3 9.94 9.70 20.20
C GLU A 3 8.47 9.35 20.45
N LEU A 4 7.90 8.43 19.67
CA LEU A 4 6.60 7.86 20.04
C LEU A 4 6.32 6.47 19.46
N PHE A 5 7.28 5.55 19.42
CA PHE A 5 6.95 4.14 19.29
C PHE A 5 7.87 3.28 20.16
N SER A 6 7.90 3.58 21.45
CA SER A 6 8.34 2.61 22.45
C SER A 6 7.12 1.82 22.92
N LYS A 7 6.83 0.71 22.25
CA LYS A 7 6.08 -0.41 22.85
C LYS A 7 6.76 -1.71 22.45
N LYS A 8 7.62 -2.17 23.36
CA LYS A 8 8.22 -3.50 23.40
C LYS A 8 7.10 -4.51 23.61
N GLY A 9 6.61 -5.09 22.53
CA GLY A 9 5.64 -6.18 22.52
C GLY A 9 5.63 -6.76 21.13
N ASP A 10 6.22 -7.95 20.98
CA ASP A 10 6.36 -8.80 19.78
C ASP A 10 6.29 -8.05 18.43
N ASP A 11 7.42 -7.94 17.72
CA ASP A 11 7.45 -7.29 16.41
C ASP A 11 6.33 -7.86 15.52
N LYS A 12 5.33 -7.02 15.22
CA LYS A 12 4.23 -7.40 14.34
C LYS A 12 4.80 -7.63 12.94
N THR A 13 4.56 -8.81 12.42
CA THR A 13 4.94 -9.26 11.08
C THR A 13 3.68 -9.62 10.30
N LEU A 14 3.81 -9.78 8.98
CA LEU A 14 2.70 -10.25 8.15
C LEU A 14 2.18 -11.64 8.57
N ASP A 15 3.04 -12.44 9.21
CA ASP A 15 2.73 -13.83 9.58
C ASP A 15 1.98 -13.94 10.92
N ASN A 16 2.17 -12.98 11.83
CA ASN A 16 1.58 -12.99 13.17
C ASN A 16 0.46 -11.95 13.38
N PHE A 17 0.28 -11.00 12.46
CA PHE A 17 -0.69 -9.92 12.61
C PHE A 17 -2.02 -10.21 11.90
N ILE A 18 -3.10 -10.28 12.68
CA ILE A 18 -4.47 -10.47 12.18
C ILE A 18 -5.26 -9.17 12.39
N PRO A 19 -5.50 -8.37 11.33
CA PRO A 19 -6.19 -7.09 11.46
C PRO A 19 -7.68 -7.27 11.76
N LYS A 20 -8.25 -6.41 12.62
CA LYS A 20 -9.68 -6.48 13.02
C LYS A 20 -10.41 -5.16 12.77
N PHE A 21 -9.78 -4.04 13.09
CA PHE A 21 -10.34 -2.70 12.92
C PHE A 21 -9.70 -2.01 11.72
N GLU A 22 -10.34 -0.94 11.22
CA GLU A 22 -9.83 -0.16 10.10
C GLU A 22 -8.37 0.31 10.31
N SER A 23 -8.05 0.79 11.50
CA SER A 23 -6.68 1.17 11.87
C SER A 23 -5.68 0.02 11.75
N ASP A 24 -6.11 -1.20 12.07
CA ASP A 24 -5.27 -2.40 11.97
C ASP A 24 -5.00 -2.73 10.50
N PHE A 25 -5.97 -2.51 9.61
CA PHE A 25 -5.77 -2.68 8.17
C PHE A 25 -4.83 -1.64 7.57
N LEU A 26 -4.82 -0.40 8.11
CA LEU A 26 -3.82 0.60 7.72
C LEU A 26 -2.41 0.18 8.17
N GLU A 27 -2.26 -0.31 9.40
CA GLU A 27 -0.99 -0.87 9.90
C GLU A 27 -0.55 -2.09 9.07
N TYR A 28 -1.49 -2.97 8.70
CA TYR A 28 -1.21 -4.13 7.85
C TYR A 28 -0.71 -3.70 6.45
N ALA A 29 -1.29 -2.63 5.89
CA ALA A 29 -0.84 -2.09 4.61
C ALA A 29 0.59 -1.53 4.66
N GLU A 30 0.99 -0.91 5.78
CA GLU A 30 2.38 -0.47 5.99
C GLU A 30 3.35 -1.66 6.04
N LEU A 31 2.99 -2.74 6.74
CA LEU A 31 3.80 -3.97 6.78
C LEU A 31 3.96 -4.60 5.38
N ILE A 32 2.90 -4.61 4.55
CA ILE A 32 2.99 -5.07 3.16
C ILE A 32 3.95 -4.16 2.38
N SER A 33 3.79 -2.84 2.50
CA SER A 33 4.63 -1.86 1.81
C SER A 33 6.12 -2.07 2.12
N HIS A 34 6.47 -2.29 3.40
CA HIS A 34 7.83 -2.61 3.80
C HIS A 34 8.41 -3.88 3.16
N LYS A 35 7.58 -4.84 2.75
CA LYS A 35 8.03 -6.02 2.00
C LYS A 35 8.17 -5.77 0.50
N LEU A 36 7.43 -4.83 -0.07
CA LEU A 36 7.45 -4.53 -1.51
C LEU A 36 8.53 -3.50 -1.87
N CYS A 37 8.62 -2.40 -1.12
CA CYS A 37 9.52 -1.27 -1.41
C CYS A 37 11.01 -1.61 -1.60
N PRO A 38 11.60 -2.61 -0.91
CA PRO A 38 12.99 -3.00 -1.16
C PRO A 38 13.30 -3.37 -2.63
N TYR A 39 12.28 -3.72 -3.42
CA TYR A 39 12.42 -4.10 -4.82
C TYR A 39 12.20 -2.95 -5.82
N GLU A 40 12.03 -1.70 -5.37
CA GLU A 40 11.64 -0.56 -6.22
C GLU A 40 12.58 -0.29 -7.42
N LYS A 41 13.86 -0.66 -7.29
CA LYS A 41 14.88 -0.48 -8.34
C LYS A 41 14.86 -1.58 -9.42
N SER A 42 14.10 -2.65 -9.22
CA SER A 42 13.99 -3.75 -10.18
C SER A 42 13.11 -3.37 -11.37
N TYR A 43 13.54 -3.73 -12.59
CA TYR A 43 12.71 -3.60 -13.79
C TYR A 43 11.39 -4.38 -13.70
N HIS A 44 11.30 -5.36 -12.81
CA HIS A 44 10.09 -6.15 -12.59
C HIS A 44 9.17 -5.58 -11.51
N TYR A 45 9.55 -4.49 -10.84
CA TYR A 45 8.76 -3.93 -9.72
C TYR A 45 7.35 -3.51 -10.15
N ILE A 46 7.22 -2.88 -11.31
CA ILE A 46 5.91 -2.50 -11.85
C ILE A 46 5.05 -3.73 -12.16
N VAL A 47 5.65 -4.83 -12.61
CA VAL A 47 4.94 -6.09 -12.85
C VAL A 47 4.43 -6.67 -11.53
N LEU A 48 5.27 -6.66 -10.49
CA LEU A 48 4.89 -7.08 -9.14
C LEU A 48 3.70 -6.26 -8.62
N LEU A 49 3.76 -4.93 -8.63
CA LEU A 49 2.68 -4.07 -8.14
C LEU A 49 1.36 -4.29 -8.91
N LYS A 50 1.43 -4.41 -10.24
CA LYS A 50 0.25 -4.70 -11.07
C LYS A 50 -0.36 -6.07 -10.73
N ALA A 51 0.47 -7.08 -10.50
CA ALA A 51 0.00 -8.42 -10.14
C ALA A 51 -0.64 -8.45 -8.76
N VAL A 52 0.01 -7.85 -7.75
CA VAL A 52 -0.53 -7.71 -6.39
C VAL A 52 -1.90 -7.03 -6.44
N MET A 53 -1.99 -5.88 -7.11
CA MET A 53 -3.26 -5.15 -7.22
C MET A 53 -4.35 -5.99 -7.90
N ARG A 54 -4.05 -6.67 -9.02
CA ARG A 54 -5.03 -7.53 -9.70
C ARG A 54 -5.54 -8.65 -8.80
N LEU A 55 -4.63 -9.36 -8.13
CA LEU A 55 -4.97 -10.48 -7.25
C LEU A 55 -5.83 -10.02 -6.07
N SER A 56 -5.48 -8.90 -5.43
CA SER A 56 -6.19 -8.36 -4.26
C SER A 56 -7.59 -7.82 -4.56
N LEU A 57 -7.90 -7.51 -5.83
CA LEU A 57 -9.19 -6.93 -6.23
C LEU A 57 -10.15 -7.92 -6.88
N THR A 58 -9.72 -9.17 -7.14
CA THR A 58 -10.46 -10.13 -7.97
C THR A 58 -11.84 -10.49 -7.41
N SER A 59 -12.01 -10.49 -6.09
CA SER A 59 -13.28 -10.82 -5.41
C SER A 59 -14.18 -9.61 -5.12
N LEU A 60 -13.72 -8.39 -5.41
CA LEU A 60 -14.45 -7.18 -5.04
C LEU A 60 -15.56 -6.85 -6.04
N LYS A 61 -16.61 -6.19 -5.54
CA LYS A 61 -17.69 -5.65 -6.38
C LYS A 61 -17.15 -4.52 -7.26
N ALA A 62 -17.74 -4.37 -8.45
CA ALA A 62 -17.35 -3.36 -9.43
C ALA A 62 -17.31 -1.93 -8.86
N ALA A 63 -18.25 -1.57 -7.97
CA ALA A 63 -18.27 -0.26 -7.32
C ALA A 63 -17.00 0.02 -6.49
N ASN A 64 -16.54 -0.97 -5.70
CA ASN A 64 -15.34 -0.86 -4.88
C ASN A 64 -14.08 -0.79 -5.76
N VAL A 65 -14.04 -1.57 -6.85
CA VAL A 65 -12.93 -1.51 -7.82
C VAL A 65 -12.86 -0.12 -8.47
N LYS A 66 -14.00 0.48 -8.81
CA LYS A 66 -14.08 1.83 -9.39
C LYS A 66 -13.58 2.91 -8.43
N ASP A 67 -13.91 2.79 -7.15
CA ASP A 67 -13.44 3.71 -6.12
C ASP A 67 -11.90 3.67 -5.98
N ILE A 68 -11.33 2.47 -5.91
CA ILE A 68 -9.87 2.27 -5.87
C ILE A 68 -9.18 2.81 -7.13
N ALA A 69 -9.75 2.56 -8.32
CA ALA A 69 -9.24 3.11 -9.57
C ALA A 69 -9.24 4.65 -9.60
N SER A 70 -10.24 5.28 -8.99
CA SER A 70 -10.34 6.75 -8.87
C SER A 70 -9.25 7.30 -7.95
N SER A 71 -8.91 6.59 -6.88
CA SER A 71 -7.79 6.95 -5.99
C SER A 71 -6.44 6.91 -6.73
N ILE A 72 -6.21 5.90 -7.57
CA ILE A 72 -5.00 5.80 -8.40
C ILE A 72 -4.92 6.95 -9.41
N THR A 73 -6.03 7.28 -10.05
CA THR A 73 -6.11 8.42 -11.00
C THR A 73 -5.77 9.74 -10.30
N THR A 74 -6.19 9.90 -9.04
CA THR A 74 -5.85 11.07 -8.22
C THR A 74 -4.35 11.14 -7.94
N ILE A 75 -3.68 10.02 -7.65
CA ILE A 75 -2.22 9.97 -7.46
C ILE A 75 -1.49 10.39 -8.75
N LEU A 76 -1.93 9.88 -9.90
CA LEU A 76 -1.38 10.25 -11.21
C LEU A 76 -1.51 11.76 -11.49
N ALA A 77 -2.67 12.34 -11.21
CA ALA A 77 -2.87 13.77 -11.41
C ALA A 77 -1.91 14.62 -10.56
N ARG A 78 -1.59 14.17 -9.34
CA ARG A 78 -0.60 14.83 -8.48
C ARG A 78 0.82 14.69 -9.03
N SER A 79 1.22 13.51 -9.49
CA SER A 79 2.58 13.30 -10.06
C SER A 79 2.83 14.12 -11.32
N ILE A 80 1.81 14.25 -12.19
CA ILE A 80 1.87 15.11 -13.37
C ILE A 80 2.03 16.57 -12.97
N LYS A 81 1.27 17.04 -11.97
CA LYS A 81 1.38 18.42 -11.48
C LYS A 81 2.79 18.72 -10.97
N TYR A 82 3.42 17.85 -10.17
CA TYR A 82 4.80 18.07 -9.72
C TYR A 82 5.83 18.09 -10.85
N PHE A 83 5.63 17.33 -11.93
CA PHE A 83 6.50 17.36 -13.10
C PHE A 83 6.42 18.68 -13.90
N PHE A 84 5.27 19.37 -13.90
CA PHE A 84 5.09 20.64 -14.60
C PHE A 84 5.53 21.88 -13.80
N PHE A 85 5.82 21.74 -12.50
CA PHE A 85 6.28 22.83 -11.63
C PHE A 85 7.77 22.75 -11.27
N LEU A 86 8.52 21.85 -11.94
CA LEU A 86 9.98 21.70 -11.90
C LEU A 86 10.54 21.96 -13.30
#